data_AF-A0A0S2LVB2-F1
#
_entry.id   AF-A0A0S2LVB2-F1
#
_cell.length_a   1.000
_cell.length_b   1.000
_cell.length_c   1.000
_cell.angle_alpha   90.00
_cell.angle_beta   90.00
_cell.angle_gamma   90.00
#
_symmetry.space_group_name_H-M   'P 1'
#
loop_
_entity.id
_entity.type
_entity.pdbx_description
1 polymer ?
#
loop_
_entity_poly.entity_id
_entity_poly.type
_entity_poly.pdbx_seq_one_letter_code
_entity_poly.pdbx_strand_id
1 'polypeptide(L)'
;MAVYSPANHDVVLCFQPPGGGWKAVLLADKTDGVHHGLVENMPAGTRYGFYTDLDATQEELLLIDPEAVQLLLDPYGRYIDELTDAQGVTRYLSVRMDSGFDWGTVKRPNTPWRETVFYEAHVRGQTMLHPDVPEDIRGSYAGMAHPAMIQHLVDLGVTAVELLPVHFHIDEPHLHGTGMTNYWGYNTLGFFAPHVQYASAAAQAAGPQAVQAELKGMIKLLHMAGIEVILDVVYNHTAEGGSGGPSYSWRGLAEEQYYRMRDGHYFDTTGCGNTLNFGNPHVIKMAMDSLRYWVEEFHIDGFRFDLAVSLARDGEHAFNNQHPFLLAAATDGVLASTKLISEPWDIGYGGWQTGNFPTGWADWNDSFRDNVREVWLTDRAAMLAGYHHQGLAKFGDALGGSAAMFAASGRSRMATVNLITAHDGFTLADLTAYNHKHNEDNQEDSRDGTNNNRSWNHGVEGITNNPNTLSQRARTSRNLMATMLLALGVPLITAGDEIGRSQGGNNNVYCQDNEIAWVDWTMDDEAKTMLAATSRLLKIRKDFLAAQPSSYPTRGGQSFIHWFGADGAPMTPSVGATRTSVS
;
A
#
# COMPACT_ATOMS: atom_id res chain seq x y z
N MET A 1 13.00 -10.32 -26.84
CA MET A 1 13.21 -9.28 -25.81
C MET A 1 12.87 -7.94 -26.42
N ALA A 2 12.30 -7.02 -25.64
CA ALA A 2 11.97 -5.68 -26.10
C ALA A 2 12.11 -4.69 -24.93
N VAL A 3 12.61 -3.48 -25.18
CA VAL A 3 12.78 -2.44 -24.17
C VAL A 3 12.59 -1.04 -24.76
N TYR A 4 11.83 -0.19 -24.07
CA TYR A 4 11.64 1.20 -24.46
C TYR A 4 12.83 2.03 -24.01
N SER A 5 13.58 2.55 -24.98
CA SER A 5 14.82 3.29 -24.77
C SER A 5 15.07 4.20 -25.99
N PRO A 6 14.23 5.23 -26.20
CA PRO A 6 14.20 5.98 -27.45
C PRO A 6 15.46 6.80 -27.72
N ALA A 7 16.16 7.28 -26.68
CA ALA A 7 17.34 8.12 -26.82
C ALA A 7 18.61 7.32 -27.16
N ASN A 8 18.72 6.07 -26.70
CA ASN A 8 19.88 5.24 -27.00
C ASN A 8 19.89 4.78 -28.47
N HIS A 9 21.05 4.86 -29.12
CA HIS A 9 21.21 4.42 -30.51
C HIS A 9 21.19 2.90 -30.63
N ASP A 10 21.87 2.23 -29.70
CA ASP A 10 22.02 0.79 -29.65
C ASP A 10 21.76 0.31 -28.22
N VAL A 11 21.14 -0.87 -28.11
CA VAL A 11 20.88 -1.53 -26.82
C VAL A 11 21.33 -2.96 -26.92
N VAL A 12 22.21 -3.37 -26.00
CA VAL A 12 22.70 -4.74 -25.89
C VAL A 12 21.92 -5.46 -24.80
N LEU A 13 21.38 -6.63 -25.11
CA LEU A 13 20.89 -7.57 -24.12
C LEU A 13 22.06 -8.43 -23.65
N CYS A 14 22.35 -8.36 -22.35
CA CYS A 14 23.27 -9.26 -21.68
C CYS A 14 22.47 -10.33 -20.95
N PHE A 15 22.82 -11.60 -21.11
CA PHE A 15 22.12 -12.70 -20.43
C PHE A 15 23.03 -13.88 -20.09
N GLN A 16 22.67 -14.57 -19.00
CA GLN A 16 23.37 -15.73 -18.47
C GLN A 16 22.35 -16.87 -18.24
N PRO A 17 22.31 -17.87 -19.12
CA PRO A 17 21.49 -19.07 -18.90
C PRO A 17 21.92 -19.82 -17.62
N PRO A 18 21.02 -20.57 -16.96
CA PRO A 18 21.39 -21.38 -15.80
C PRO A 18 22.55 -22.32 -16.10
N GLY A 19 23.62 -22.25 -15.31
CA GLY A 19 24.84 -23.05 -15.49
C GLY A 19 25.69 -22.66 -16.71
N GLY A 20 25.34 -21.59 -17.44
CA GLY A 20 26.07 -21.07 -18.58
C GLY A 20 26.88 -19.82 -18.27
N GLY A 21 27.70 -19.39 -19.24
CA GLY A 21 28.40 -18.11 -19.21
C GLY A 21 27.56 -16.96 -19.77
N TRP A 22 28.00 -15.73 -19.49
CA TRP A 22 27.41 -14.51 -20.02
C TRP A 22 27.53 -14.42 -21.54
N LYS A 23 26.48 -13.86 -22.16
CA LYS A 23 26.40 -13.54 -23.59
C LYS A 23 25.86 -12.13 -23.75
N ALA A 24 26.39 -11.40 -24.72
CA ALA A 24 25.92 -10.08 -25.12
C ALA A 24 25.41 -10.14 -26.56
N VAL A 25 24.20 -9.62 -26.81
CA VAL A 25 23.58 -9.61 -28.13
C VAL A 25 22.96 -8.24 -28.37
N LEU A 26 23.25 -7.65 -29.53
CA LEU A 26 22.62 -6.41 -29.96
C LEU A 26 21.13 -6.63 -30.27
N LEU A 27 20.24 -5.78 -29.76
CA LEU A 27 18.86 -5.70 -30.21
C LEU A 27 18.82 -4.92 -31.53
N ALA A 28 18.92 -5.67 -32.63
CA ALA A 28 19.16 -5.12 -33.96
C ALA A 28 18.04 -4.23 -34.51
N ASP A 29 16.81 -4.39 -34.00
CA ASP A 29 15.64 -3.66 -34.50
C ASP A 29 15.17 -2.60 -33.51
N LYS A 30 14.70 -1.47 -34.05
CA LYS A 30 14.07 -0.39 -33.28
C LYS A 30 12.79 0.08 -33.96
N THR A 31 11.69 0.11 -33.23
CA THR A 31 10.39 0.58 -33.73
C THR A 31 9.75 1.48 -32.67
N ASP A 32 9.42 2.71 -33.04
CA ASP A 32 8.80 3.72 -32.15
C ASP A 32 9.52 3.88 -30.79
N GLY A 33 10.86 3.88 -30.81
CA GLY A 33 11.68 4.01 -29.60
C GLY A 33 11.84 2.72 -28.78
N VAL A 34 11.22 1.61 -29.20
CA VAL A 34 11.38 0.29 -28.59
C VAL A 34 12.46 -0.49 -29.34
N HIS A 35 13.54 -0.85 -28.64
CA HIS A 35 14.56 -1.77 -29.14
C HIS A 35 14.07 -3.21 -28.94
N HIS A 36 14.21 -4.06 -29.94
CA HIS A 36 13.74 -5.45 -29.86
C HIS A 36 14.58 -6.41 -30.70
N GLY A 37 14.44 -7.70 -30.37
CA GLY A 37 15.12 -8.79 -31.03
C GLY A 37 14.68 -10.15 -30.49
N LEU A 38 14.77 -11.18 -31.33
CA LEU A 38 14.48 -12.56 -30.94
C LEU A 38 15.73 -13.24 -30.40
N VAL A 39 15.66 -13.75 -29.17
CA VAL A 39 16.69 -14.63 -28.60
C VAL A 39 16.11 -16.02 -28.53
N GLU A 40 16.58 -16.90 -29.41
CA GLU A 40 16.09 -18.28 -29.46
C GLU A 40 16.52 -19.05 -28.22
N ASN A 41 15.60 -19.89 -27.72
CA ASN A 41 15.87 -20.86 -26.64
C ASN A 41 16.46 -20.26 -25.34
N MET A 42 15.99 -19.08 -24.91
CA MET A 42 16.33 -18.50 -23.60
C MET A 42 15.56 -19.24 -22.49
N PRO A 43 16.20 -20.13 -21.69
CA PRO A 43 15.49 -20.97 -20.72
C PRO A 43 15.00 -20.17 -19.51
N ALA A 44 13.96 -20.67 -18.84
CA ALA A 44 13.52 -20.16 -17.53
C ALA A 44 14.68 -20.13 -16.52
N GLY A 45 14.75 -19.09 -15.69
CA GLY A 45 15.85 -18.86 -14.75
C GLY A 45 17.07 -18.17 -15.37
N THR A 46 17.05 -17.84 -16.67
CA THR A 46 18.11 -17.03 -17.28
C THR A 46 18.12 -15.64 -16.67
N ARG A 47 19.26 -15.24 -16.09
CA ARG A 47 19.50 -13.86 -15.65
C ARG A 47 19.78 -12.98 -16.86
N TYR A 48 19.30 -11.75 -16.85
CA TYR A 48 19.50 -10.82 -17.95
C TYR A 48 19.38 -9.36 -17.50
N GLY A 49 19.85 -8.48 -18.37
CA GLY A 49 19.64 -7.04 -18.28
C GLY A 49 20.09 -6.38 -19.58
N PHE A 50 19.88 -5.08 -19.67
CA PHE A 50 20.25 -4.26 -20.83
C PHE A 50 21.50 -3.45 -20.53
N TYR A 51 22.27 -3.17 -21.57
CA TYR A 51 23.41 -2.28 -21.52
C TYR A 51 23.33 -1.28 -22.67
N THR A 52 23.56 -0.01 -22.34
CA THR A 52 23.60 1.09 -23.29
C THR A 52 24.73 2.03 -22.89
N ASP A 53 25.34 2.66 -23.88
CA ASP A 53 26.31 3.73 -23.71
C ASP A 53 26.24 4.60 -24.97
N LEU A 54 25.95 5.89 -24.78
CA LEU A 54 25.75 6.82 -25.89
C LEU A 54 27.05 7.17 -26.62
N ASP A 55 28.18 7.00 -25.96
CA ASP A 55 29.51 7.35 -26.50
C ASP A 55 30.23 6.14 -27.10
N ALA A 56 29.70 4.93 -26.91
CA ALA A 56 30.30 3.69 -27.40
C ALA A 56 29.80 3.28 -28.79
N THR A 57 30.69 2.67 -29.58
CA THR A 57 30.32 1.96 -30.81
C THR A 57 29.63 0.62 -30.50
N GLN A 58 28.90 0.05 -31.47
CA GLN A 58 28.30 -1.29 -31.33
C GLN A 58 29.31 -2.37 -30.96
N GLU A 59 30.53 -2.29 -31.51
CA GLU A 59 31.60 -3.25 -31.22
C GLU A 59 32.07 -3.12 -29.77
N GLU A 60 32.21 -1.90 -29.25
CA GLU A 60 32.56 -1.64 -27.85
C GLU A 60 31.45 -2.08 -26.88
N LEU A 61 30.18 -1.83 -27.23
CA LEU A 61 29.04 -2.28 -26.43
C LEU A 61 28.99 -3.81 -26.28
N LEU A 62 29.39 -4.56 -27.31
CA LEU A 62 29.42 -6.02 -27.27
C LEU A 62 30.61 -6.61 -26.49
N LEU A 63 31.62 -5.80 -26.19
CA LEU A 63 32.76 -6.17 -25.34
C LEU A 63 32.51 -5.95 -23.86
N ILE A 64 31.29 -5.53 -23.48
CA ILE A 64 30.88 -5.34 -22.10
C ILE A 64 31.17 -6.59 -21.25
N ASP A 65 31.68 -6.37 -20.04
CA ASP A 65 31.75 -7.38 -19.00
C ASP A 65 30.51 -7.23 -18.10
N PRO A 66 29.50 -8.10 -18.22
CA PRO A 66 28.26 -7.98 -17.45
C PRO A 66 28.44 -8.20 -15.95
N GLU A 67 29.57 -8.77 -15.51
CA GLU A 67 29.87 -8.97 -14.09
C GLU A 67 30.49 -7.71 -13.46
N ALA A 68 31.08 -6.84 -14.27
CA ALA A 68 31.73 -5.61 -13.80
C ALA A 68 30.77 -4.44 -13.61
N VAL A 69 29.59 -4.47 -14.24
CA VAL A 69 28.65 -3.34 -14.28
C VAL A 69 27.28 -3.70 -13.73
N GLN A 70 26.52 -2.68 -13.29
CA GLN A 70 25.08 -2.83 -13.08
C GLN A 70 24.39 -2.77 -14.44
N LEU A 71 23.81 -3.89 -14.88
CA LEU A 71 22.96 -3.90 -16.07
C LEU A 71 21.63 -3.19 -15.77
N LEU A 72 21.06 -2.54 -16.77
CA LEU A 72 19.74 -1.94 -16.66
C LEU A 72 18.69 -3.04 -16.61
N LEU A 73 17.88 -3.06 -15.55
CA LEU A 73 16.78 -3.98 -15.39
C LEU A 73 15.73 -3.77 -16.49
N ASP A 74 14.99 -4.83 -16.77
CA ASP A 74 13.81 -4.75 -17.60
C ASP A 74 12.67 -4.10 -16.81
N PRO A 75 12.09 -2.97 -17.26
CA PRO A 75 10.91 -2.39 -16.64
C PRO A 75 9.71 -3.36 -16.56
N TYR A 76 9.70 -4.42 -17.39
CA TYR A 76 8.72 -5.51 -17.41
C TYR A 76 9.26 -6.82 -16.81
N GLY A 77 10.43 -6.77 -16.15
CA GLY A 77 11.07 -7.91 -15.50
C GLY A 77 10.18 -8.50 -14.41
N ARG A 78 9.86 -9.79 -14.52
CA ARG A 78 8.90 -10.48 -13.63
C ARG A 78 9.53 -11.06 -12.36
N TYR A 79 10.83 -10.94 -12.22
CA TYR A 79 11.61 -11.31 -11.05
C TYR A 79 12.94 -10.57 -11.11
N ILE A 80 13.44 -10.14 -9.95
CA ILE A 80 14.74 -9.49 -9.80
C ILE A 80 15.58 -10.37 -8.87
N ASP A 81 16.74 -10.78 -9.35
CA ASP A 81 17.74 -11.50 -8.58
C ASP A 81 18.76 -10.49 -8.03
N GLU A 82 19.15 -10.69 -6.78
CA GLU A 82 20.10 -9.85 -6.07
C GLU A 82 21.42 -10.61 -5.91
N LEU A 83 22.50 -10.05 -6.46
CA LEU A 83 23.83 -10.65 -6.42
C LEU A 83 24.80 -9.72 -5.72
N THR A 84 25.24 -10.10 -4.52
CA THR A 84 26.31 -9.42 -3.81
C THR A 84 27.65 -10.10 -4.10
N ASP A 85 28.61 -9.35 -4.60
CA ASP A 85 29.96 -9.88 -4.85
C ASP A 85 30.81 -9.96 -3.57
N ALA A 86 32.03 -10.50 -3.70
CA ALA A 86 32.95 -10.67 -2.57
C ALA A 86 33.42 -9.34 -1.96
N GLN A 87 33.23 -8.22 -2.66
CA GLN A 87 33.53 -6.87 -2.22
C GLN A 87 32.33 -6.20 -1.53
N GLY A 88 31.18 -6.89 -1.46
CA GLY A 88 29.95 -6.38 -0.87
C GLY A 88 29.14 -5.49 -1.82
N VAL A 89 29.47 -5.44 -3.11
CA VAL A 89 28.69 -4.68 -4.09
C VAL A 89 27.52 -5.53 -4.56
N THR A 90 26.31 -5.05 -4.24
CA THR A 90 25.06 -5.65 -4.72
C THR A 90 24.72 -5.15 -6.12
N ARG A 91 24.40 -6.10 -7.01
CA ARG A 91 23.86 -5.87 -8.35
C ARG A 91 22.51 -6.54 -8.50
N TYR A 92 21.64 -5.93 -9.29
CA TYR A 92 20.30 -6.44 -9.58
C TYR A 92 20.20 -6.93 -11.01
N LEU A 93 19.59 -8.08 -11.23
CA LEU A 93 19.40 -8.66 -12.56
C LEU A 93 17.95 -9.09 -12.77
N SER A 94 17.39 -8.85 -13.94
CA SER A 94 16.10 -9.43 -14.30
C SER A 94 16.24 -10.93 -14.53
N VAL A 95 15.19 -11.71 -14.25
CA VAL A 95 15.20 -13.15 -14.52
C VAL A 95 14.05 -13.54 -15.44
N ARG A 96 14.36 -14.31 -16.48
CA ARG A 96 13.36 -14.86 -17.41
C ARG A 96 12.52 -15.88 -16.65
N MET A 97 11.27 -15.52 -16.39
CA MET A 97 10.31 -16.38 -15.72
C MET A 97 9.64 -17.35 -16.69
N ASP A 98 9.03 -18.40 -16.15
CA ASP A 98 8.12 -19.24 -16.92
C ASP A 98 6.67 -18.82 -16.65
N SER A 99 5.77 -19.13 -17.58
CA SER A 99 4.34 -18.89 -17.39
C SER A 99 3.66 -20.14 -16.86
N GLY A 100 3.03 -20.06 -15.69
CA GLY A 100 2.17 -21.13 -15.19
C GLY A 100 2.09 -21.23 -13.68
N PHE A 101 0.87 -21.47 -13.19
CA PHE A 101 0.58 -21.81 -11.81
C PHE A 101 -0.78 -22.54 -11.77
N ASP A 102 -0.90 -23.62 -11.00
CA ASP A 102 -2.16 -24.35 -10.89
C ASP A 102 -3.09 -23.69 -9.87
N TRP A 103 -3.99 -22.84 -10.35
CA TRP A 103 -5.07 -22.24 -9.56
C TRP A 103 -6.19 -23.24 -9.19
N GLY A 104 -6.21 -24.44 -9.79
CA GLY A 104 -7.30 -25.40 -9.62
C GLY A 104 -8.66 -24.80 -9.99
N THR A 105 -9.66 -24.97 -9.13
CA THR A 105 -11.02 -24.44 -9.32
C THR A 105 -11.30 -23.16 -8.53
N VAL A 106 -10.27 -22.56 -7.92
CA VAL A 106 -10.42 -21.38 -7.07
C VAL A 106 -10.83 -20.18 -7.92
N LYS A 107 -11.76 -19.39 -7.40
CA LYS A 107 -12.25 -18.16 -8.05
C LYS A 107 -12.03 -17.00 -7.11
N ARG A 108 -11.86 -15.80 -7.70
CA ARG A 108 -11.83 -14.53 -6.97
C ARG A 108 -13.13 -14.37 -6.15
N PRO A 109 -13.06 -13.98 -4.86
CA PRO A 109 -14.24 -13.87 -3.99
C PRO A 109 -15.27 -12.84 -4.49
N ASN A 110 -14.83 -11.72 -5.05
CA ASN A 110 -15.69 -10.63 -5.55
C ASN A 110 -16.68 -10.11 -4.49
N THR A 111 -16.18 -9.87 -3.27
CA THR A 111 -16.96 -9.32 -2.17
C THR A 111 -17.51 -7.94 -2.57
N PRO A 112 -18.84 -7.71 -2.49
CA PRO A 112 -19.41 -6.41 -2.80
C PRO A 112 -18.86 -5.31 -1.89
N TRP A 113 -18.62 -4.12 -2.43
CA TRP A 113 -18.08 -2.96 -1.68
C TRP A 113 -18.79 -2.69 -0.34
N ARG A 114 -20.12 -2.84 -0.27
CA ARG A 114 -20.90 -2.62 0.97
C ARG A 114 -20.58 -3.64 2.08
N GLU A 115 -20.11 -4.82 1.70
CA GLU A 115 -19.73 -5.94 2.59
C GLU A 115 -18.21 -6.02 2.80
N THR A 116 -17.44 -5.17 2.10
CA THR A 116 -15.99 -5.10 2.26
C THR A 116 -15.61 -4.55 3.63
N VAL A 117 -14.63 -5.22 4.26
CA VAL A 117 -13.93 -4.81 5.46
C VAL A 117 -12.46 -5.10 5.18
N PHE A 118 -11.66 -4.05 5.02
CA PHE A 118 -10.23 -4.17 4.77
C PHE A 118 -9.48 -4.49 6.06
N TYR A 119 -8.43 -5.28 5.92
CA TYR A 119 -7.46 -5.59 6.95
C TYR A 119 -6.07 -5.29 6.40
N GLU A 120 -5.52 -4.13 6.75
CA GLU A 120 -4.21 -3.67 6.29
C GLU A 120 -3.11 -4.41 7.06
N ALA A 121 -2.26 -5.15 6.35
CA ALA A 121 -1.28 -6.05 6.94
C ALA A 121 0.07 -6.00 6.22
N HIS A 122 1.13 -6.19 7.00
CA HIS A 122 2.48 -6.37 6.48
C HIS A 122 2.82 -7.87 6.40
N VAL A 123 3.19 -8.39 5.23
CA VAL A 123 3.47 -9.83 5.02
C VAL A 123 4.41 -10.39 6.08
N ARG A 124 5.51 -9.67 6.33
CA ARG A 124 6.51 -10.04 7.32
C ARG A 124 6.02 -9.91 8.77
N GLY A 125 5.78 -8.69 9.24
CA GLY A 125 5.43 -8.47 10.65
C GLY A 125 4.13 -9.11 11.11
N GLN A 126 3.20 -9.45 10.21
CA GLN A 126 1.97 -10.14 10.62
C GLN A 126 2.26 -11.48 11.30
N THR A 127 3.26 -12.23 10.83
CA THR A 127 3.49 -13.61 11.27
C THR A 127 4.82 -13.86 11.92
N MET A 128 5.72 -12.86 11.95
CA MET A 128 7.07 -13.02 12.48
C MET A 128 7.11 -13.47 13.95
N LEU A 129 6.13 -13.05 14.75
CA LEU A 129 5.98 -13.44 16.16
C LEU A 129 4.76 -14.35 16.41
N HIS A 130 4.15 -14.92 15.37
CA HIS A 130 2.95 -15.74 15.56
C HIS A 130 3.33 -17.13 16.13
N PRO A 131 2.83 -17.53 17.32
CA PRO A 131 3.27 -18.75 17.98
C PRO A 131 2.94 -20.03 17.20
N ASP A 132 1.76 -20.07 16.57
CA ASP A 132 1.29 -21.25 15.82
C ASP A 132 1.80 -21.33 14.37
N VAL A 133 2.53 -20.33 13.88
CA VAL A 133 3.16 -20.39 12.55
C VAL A 133 4.56 -21.00 12.71
N PRO A 134 4.92 -22.06 11.96
CA PRO A 134 6.25 -22.65 12.01
C PRO A 134 7.37 -21.64 11.70
N GLU A 135 8.46 -21.70 12.47
CA GLU A 135 9.55 -20.72 12.43
C GLU A 135 10.17 -20.53 11.03
N ASP A 136 10.23 -21.58 10.22
CA ASP A 136 10.82 -21.60 8.88
C ASP A 136 9.98 -20.87 7.82
N ILE A 137 8.71 -20.56 8.13
CA ILE A 137 7.81 -19.81 7.25
C ILE A 137 7.26 -18.54 7.90
N ARG A 138 7.68 -18.20 9.12
CA ARG A 138 7.31 -16.92 9.75
C ARG A 138 7.83 -15.75 8.91
N GLY A 139 7.01 -14.71 8.81
CA GLY A 139 7.32 -13.52 8.03
C GLY A 139 7.34 -13.72 6.52
N SER A 140 6.76 -14.81 6.01
CA SER A 140 6.69 -15.11 4.57
C SER A 140 5.26 -15.12 4.02
N TYR A 141 5.12 -15.18 2.70
CA TYR A 141 3.86 -15.40 2.00
C TYR A 141 3.19 -16.70 2.49
N ALA A 142 3.96 -17.78 2.68
CA ALA A 142 3.44 -19.02 3.25
C ALA A 142 2.96 -18.86 4.70
N GLY A 143 3.67 -18.05 5.50
CA GLY A 143 3.27 -17.71 6.86
C GLY A 143 1.94 -16.96 6.90
N MET A 144 1.78 -15.94 6.05
CA MET A 144 0.54 -15.17 5.92
C MET A 144 -0.66 -16.05 5.50
N ALA A 145 -0.41 -17.10 4.73
CA ALA A 145 -1.40 -18.09 4.31
C ALA A 145 -1.60 -19.26 5.28
N HIS A 146 -0.87 -19.30 6.40
CA HIS A 146 -0.90 -20.42 7.32
C HIS A 146 -2.33 -20.60 7.89
N PRO A 147 -2.81 -21.83 8.16
CA PRO A 147 -4.16 -22.06 8.68
C PRO A 147 -4.53 -21.24 9.93
N ALA A 148 -3.57 -20.97 10.82
CA ALA A 148 -3.78 -20.12 12.00
C ALA A 148 -4.15 -18.67 11.61
N MET A 149 -3.46 -18.11 10.61
CA MET A 149 -3.73 -16.76 10.11
C MET A 149 -5.06 -16.69 9.37
N ILE A 150 -5.33 -17.66 8.49
CA ILE A 150 -6.60 -17.72 7.77
C ILE A 150 -7.76 -17.85 8.77
N GLN A 151 -7.63 -18.69 9.78
CA GLN A 151 -8.65 -18.86 10.83
C GLN A 151 -8.87 -17.55 11.58
N HIS A 152 -7.82 -16.84 11.98
CA HIS A 152 -7.93 -15.51 12.62
C HIS A 152 -8.71 -14.51 11.76
N LEU A 153 -8.35 -14.36 10.49
CA LEU A 153 -9.01 -13.42 9.57
C LEU A 153 -10.50 -13.77 9.37
N VAL A 154 -10.81 -15.06 9.19
CA VAL A 154 -12.19 -15.55 9.04
C VAL A 154 -13.00 -15.34 10.33
N ASP A 155 -12.43 -15.64 11.49
CA ASP A 155 -13.11 -15.50 12.78
C ASP A 155 -13.34 -14.04 13.17
N LEU A 156 -12.38 -13.17 12.88
CA LEU A 156 -12.52 -11.72 13.02
C LEU A 156 -13.67 -11.21 12.13
N GLY A 157 -13.79 -11.77 10.92
CA GLY A 157 -14.84 -11.45 9.96
C GLY A 157 -14.47 -10.35 8.97
N VAL A 158 -13.17 -10.17 8.70
CA VAL A 158 -12.68 -9.31 7.61
C VAL A 158 -12.88 -10.02 6.26
N THR A 159 -12.91 -9.26 5.16
CA THR A 159 -13.24 -9.81 3.84
C THR A 159 -12.20 -9.52 2.77
N ALA A 160 -11.28 -8.61 3.04
CA ALA A 160 -10.17 -8.29 2.15
C ALA A 160 -8.92 -7.99 3.00
N VAL A 161 -7.78 -8.60 2.63
CA VAL A 161 -6.48 -8.23 3.17
C VAL A 161 -5.85 -7.23 2.21
N GLU A 162 -5.47 -6.07 2.72
CA GLU A 162 -4.69 -5.06 2.01
C GLU A 162 -3.23 -5.23 2.44
N LEU A 163 -2.39 -5.72 1.52
CA LEU A 163 -0.98 -5.95 1.80
C LEU A 163 -0.20 -4.68 1.53
N LEU A 164 0.66 -4.30 2.48
CA LEU A 164 1.74 -3.34 2.22
C LEU A 164 2.60 -3.78 1.02
N PRO A 165 3.37 -2.87 0.40
CA PRO A 165 4.03 -3.10 -0.89
C PRO A 165 4.74 -4.45 -1.01
N VAL A 166 4.29 -5.25 -2.00
CA VAL A 166 4.92 -6.54 -2.36
C VAL A 166 5.66 -6.48 -3.68
N HIS A 167 5.66 -5.33 -4.38
CA HIS A 167 6.57 -5.10 -5.49
C HIS A 167 8.01 -5.20 -4.98
N PHE A 168 8.92 -5.65 -5.86
CA PHE A 168 10.32 -5.71 -5.52
C PHE A 168 10.83 -4.30 -5.22
N HIS A 169 11.22 -4.07 -3.98
CA HIS A 169 11.79 -2.83 -3.46
C HIS A 169 13.19 -3.11 -2.88
N ILE A 170 13.92 -2.03 -2.65
CA ILE A 170 15.26 -2.05 -2.05
C ILE A 170 15.35 -1.02 -0.92
N ASP A 171 16.36 -1.15 -0.07
CA ASP A 171 16.65 -0.17 0.97
C ASP A 171 17.14 1.16 0.37
N GLU A 172 16.75 2.27 0.98
CA GLU A 172 17.28 3.58 0.62
C GLU A 172 18.76 3.70 1.01
N PRO A 173 19.57 4.45 0.24
CA PRO A 173 20.99 4.63 0.54
C PRO A 173 21.30 5.18 1.94
N HIS A 174 20.40 5.95 2.55
CA HIS A 174 20.60 6.49 3.90
C HIS A 174 20.44 5.45 5.01
N LEU A 175 19.78 4.32 4.73
CA LEU A 175 19.67 3.20 5.67
C LEU A 175 20.92 2.31 5.67
N HIS A 176 21.75 2.37 4.64
CA HIS A 176 22.97 1.56 4.55
C HIS A 176 23.92 1.82 5.72
N GLY A 177 24.34 0.73 6.38
CA GLY A 177 25.26 0.79 7.53
C GLY A 177 24.61 1.20 8.86
N THR A 178 23.30 1.48 8.87
CA THR A 178 22.56 1.80 10.12
C THR A 178 22.07 0.56 10.86
N GLY A 179 22.04 -0.60 10.18
CA GLY A 179 21.42 -1.83 10.68
C GLY A 179 19.90 -1.91 10.48
N MET A 180 19.31 -0.88 9.88
CA MET A 180 17.89 -0.83 9.50
C MET A 180 17.70 -1.20 8.03
N THR A 181 16.48 -1.59 7.66
CA THR A 181 16.06 -1.93 6.30
C THR A 181 14.74 -1.24 6.00
N ASN A 182 14.40 -1.02 4.74
CA ASN A 182 13.08 -0.53 4.36
C ASN A 182 12.05 -1.64 4.66
N TYR A 183 11.43 -1.54 5.82
CA TYR A 183 10.47 -2.52 6.29
C TYR A 183 9.18 -2.42 5.49
N TRP A 184 8.62 -1.23 5.29
CA TRP A 184 7.32 -1.10 4.62
C TRP A 184 7.34 -1.45 3.12
N GLY A 185 8.45 -1.17 2.44
CA GLY A 185 8.64 -1.47 1.03
C GLY A 185 8.18 -0.39 0.05
N TYR A 186 7.91 0.84 0.50
CA TYR A 186 7.54 1.99 -0.35
C TYR A 186 8.76 2.57 -1.10
N ASN A 187 9.56 1.73 -1.76
CA ASN A 187 10.72 2.12 -2.53
C ASN A 187 10.96 1.14 -3.71
N THR A 188 10.01 1.12 -4.65
CA THR A 188 9.90 0.06 -5.67
C THR A 188 10.99 0.17 -6.75
N LEU A 189 11.62 -0.96 -7.07
CA LEU A 189 12.57 -1.15 -8.16
C LEU A 189 12.05 -2.08 -9.29
N GLY A 190 10.97 -2.84 -9.06
CA GLY A 190 10.37 -3.69 -10.10
C GLY A 190 8.86 -3.86 -9.97
N PHE A 191 8.09 -3.24 -10.87
CA PHE A 191 6.61 -3.26 -10.83
C PHE A 191 5.98 -4.63 -11.10
N PHE A 192 6.69 -5.54 -11.78
CA PHE A 192 6.19 -6.87 -12.14
C PHE A 192 6.82 -8.00 -11.31
N ALA A 193 7.78 -7.67 -10.44
CA ALA A 193 8.51 -8.62 -9.63
C ALA A 193 7.97 -8.60 -8.19
N PRO A 194 7.68 -9.76 -7.57
CA PRO A 194 7.41 -9.80 -6.15
C PRO A 194 8.69 -9.58 -5.34
N HIS A 195 8.56 -9.04 -4.13
CA HIS A 195 9.67 -8.87 -3.21
C HIS A 195 10.15 -10.24 -2.67
N VAL A 196 11.42 -10.54 -2.91
CA VAL A 196 11.97 -11.90 -2.71
C VAL A 196 12.07 -12.26 -1.23
N GLN A 197 12.38 -11.30 -0.36
CA GLN A 197 12.60 -11.56 1.07
C GLN A 197 11.32 -11.90 1.84
N TYR A 198 10.14 -11.75 1.19
CA TYR A 198 8.87 -12.19 1.71
C TYR A 198 8.53 -13.63 1.35
N ALA A 199 9.34 -14.34 0.56
CA ALA A 199 9.17 -15.78 0.39
C ALA A 199 9.92 -16.56 1.49
N SER A 200 9.45 -17.77 1.81
CA SER A 200 10.17 -18.63 2.76
C SER A 200 11.58 -18.94 2.27
N ALA A 201 12.50 -19.23 3.20
CA ALA A 201 13.87 -19.60 2.85
C ALA A 201 13.92 -20.82 1.90
N ALA A 202 12.98 -21.75 2.05
CA ALA A 202 12.84 -22.91 1.16
C ALA A 202 12.45 -22.50 -0.27
N ALA A 203 11.49 -21.57 -0.42
CA ALA A 203 11.10 -21.06 -1.73
C ALA A 203 12.21 -20.24 -2.40
N GLN A 204 12.91 -19.39 -1.64
CA GLN A 204 14.06 -18.64 -2.14
C GLN A 204 15.16 -19.58 -2.64
N ALA A 205 15.50 -20.62 -1.87
CA ALA A 205 16.51 -21.61 -2.25
C ALA A 205 16.09 -22.48 -3.46
N ALA A 206 14.79 -22.75 -3.62
CA ALA A 206 14.25 -23.45 -4.78
C ALA A 206 14.23 -22.59 -6.05
N GLY A 207 14.41 -21.28 -5.92
CA GLY A 207 14.63 -20.35 -7.01
C GLY A 207 13.40 -19.52 -7.42
N PRO A 208 13.55 -18.68 -8.46
CA PRO A 208 12.58 -17.64 -8.82
C PRO A 208 11.14 -18.13 -9.01
N GLN A 209 10.96 -19.30 -9.63
CA GLN A 209 9.63 -19.89 -9.85
C GLN A 209 8.94 -20.26 -8.54
N ALA A 210 9.69 -20.77 -7.56
CA ALA A 210 9.14 -21.16 -6.27
C ALA A 210 8.69 -19.94 -5.44
N VAL A 211 9.43 -18.82 -5.52
CA VAL A 211 9.04 -17.54 -4.90
C VAL A 211 7.68 -17.05 -5.44
N GLN A 212 7.52 -16.99 -6.77
CA GLN A 212 6.23 -16.62 -7.36
C GLN A 212 5.12 -17.61 -7.00
N ALA A 213 5.43 -18.92 -7.00
CA ALA A 213 4.47 -19.95 -6.65
C ALA A 213 3.99 -19.84 -5.20
N GLU A 214 4.86 -19.43 -4.26
CA GLU A 214 4.47 -19.22 -2.86
C GLU A 214 3.50 -18.05 -2.70
N LEU A 215 3.78 -16.91 -3.36
CA LEU A 215 2.86 -15.76 -3.38
C LEU A 215 1.50 -16.12 -4.00
N LYS A 216 1.50 -16.77 -5.18
CA LYS A 216 0.25 -17.25 -5.81
C LYS A 216 -0.47 -18.28 -4.92
N GLY A 217 0.28 -19.11 -4.20
CA GLY A 217 -0.23 -20.06 -3.20
C GLY A 217 -0.95 -19.38 -2.05
N MET A 218 -0.37 -18.32 -1.49
CA MET A 218 -1.00 -17.49 -0.46
C MET A 218 -2.33 -16.92 -0.95
N ILE A 219 -2.34 -16.30 -2.13
CA ILE A 219 -3.55 -15.71 -2.71
C ILE A 219 -4.62 -16.80 -2.95
N LYS A 220 -4.22 -17.96 -3.49
CA LYS A 220 -5.11 -19.10 -3.70
C LYS A 220 -5.77 -19.56 -2.40
N LEU A 221 -5.01 -19.67 -1.32
CA LEU A 221 -5.52 -20.12 -0.02
C LEU A 221 -6.45 -19.08 0.63
N LEU A 222 -6.13 -17.78 0.53
CA LEU A 222 -7.00 -16.70 0.98
C LEU A 222 -8.32 -16.68 0.20
N HIS A 223 -8.26 -16.85 -1.13
CA HIS A 223 -9.46 -16.96 -1.98
C HIS A 223 -10.33 -18.17 -1.62
N MET A 224 -9.72 -19.32 -1.31
CA MET A 224 -10.46 -20.50 -0.83
C MET A 224 -11.20 -20.24 0.48
N ALA A 225 -10.67 -19.34 1.33
CA ALA A 225 -11.33 -18.88 2.55
C ALA A 225 -12.34 -17.73 2.32
N GLY A 226 -12.49 -17.26 1.07
CA GLY A 226 -13.38 -16.15 0.72
C GLY A 226 -12.82 -14.76 1.04
N ILE A 227 -11.50 -14.64 1.21
CA ILE A 227 -10.80 -13.39 1.52
C ILE A 227 -10.17 -12.84 0.24
N GLU A 228 -10.47 -11.60 -0.10
CA GLU A 228 -9.85 -10.89 -1.22
C GLU A 228 -8.42 -10.43 -0.87
N VAL A 229 -7.57 -10.25 -1.89
CA VAL A 229 -6.23 -9.70 -1.73
C VAL A 229 -6.10 -8.39 -2.51
N ILE A 230 -5.85 -7.31 -1.79
CA ILE A 230 -5.60 -5.96 -2.32
C ILE A 230 -4.12 -5.68 -2.16
N LEU A 231 -3.47 -5.14 -3.20
CA LEU A 231 -2.07 -4.73 -3.11
C LEU A 231 -1.97 -3.22 -2.92
N ASP A 232 -1.21 -2.79 -1.94
CA ASP A 232 -0.65 -1.45 -1.93
C ASP A 232 0.43 -1.34 -3.03
N VAL A 233 0.29 -0.36 -3.91
CA VAL A 233 1.13 -0.20 -5.11
C VAL A 233 1.70 1.20 -5.20
N VAL A 234 3.02 1.24 -5.40
CA VAL A 234 3.81 2.48 -5.50
C VAL A 234 4.19 2.69 -6.96
N TYR A 235 3.33 3.37 -7.71
CA TYR A 235 3.66 3.78 -9.09
C TYR A 235 4.10 5.24 -9.18
N ASN A 236 4.04 6.01 -8.09
CA ASN A 236 4.30 7.45 -8.13
C ASN A 236 5.81 7.78 -8.23
N HIS A 237 6.69 6.96 -7.65
CA HIS A 237 8.15 7.12 -7.68
C HIS A 237 8.87 5.76 -7.82
N THR A 238 10.20 5.78 -7.89
CA THR A 238 11.05 4.58 -7.96
C THR A 238 12.25 4.66 -7.01
N ALA A 239 12.88 3.52 -6.76
CA ALA A 239 14.11 3.41 -5.98
C ALA A 239 15.37 4.03 -6.62
N GLU A 240 15.26 4.60 -7.82
CA GLU A 240 16.38 5.31 -8.45
C GLU A 240 16.59 6.72 -7.85
N GLY A 241 15.71 7.18 -6.97
CA GLY A 241 15.85 8.46 -6.24
C GLY A 241 15.93 9.70 -7.15
N GLY A 242 16.37 10.83 -6.59
CA GLY A 242 16.48 12.10 -7.32
C GLY A 242 17.76 12.28 -8.14
N SER A 243 18.16 13.51 -8.42
CA SER A 243 19.40 13.81 -9.15
C SER A 243 20.62 13.19 -8.46
N GLY A 244 21.43 12.44 -9.22
CA GLY A 244 22.61 11.74 -8.69
C GLY A 244 22.32 10.38 -8.05
N GLY A 245 21.06 9.94 -8.06
CA GLY A 245 20.69 8.57 -7.73
C GLY A 245 21.21 7.54 -8.75
N PRO A 246 21.15 6.24 -8.39
CA PRO A 246 21.65 5.17 -9.25
C PRO A 246 20.85 5.01 -10.54
N SER A 247 21.50 4.44 -11.56
CA SER A 247 20.86 3.97 -12.79
C SER A 247 20.71 2.45 -12.74
N TYR A 248 19.57 1.99 -12.23
CA TYR A 248 19.23 0.57 -12.17
C TYR A 248 18.35 0.12 -13.33
N SER A 249 17.50 1.00 -13.87
CA SER A 249 16.47 0.67 -14.85
C SER A 249 16.08 1.92 -15.66
N TRP A 250 14.99 2.58 -15.28
CA TRP A 250 14.32 3.63 -16.04
C TRP A 250 15.22 4.83 -16.36
N ARG A 251 16.09 5.23 -15.42
CA ARG A 251 17.06 6.31 -15.60
C ARG A 251 17.98 6.03 -16.78
N GLY A 252 18.66 4.88 -16.76
CA GLY A 252 19.60 4.52 -17.84
C GLY A 252 18.92 4.23 -19.18
N LEU A 253 17.66 3.77 -19.16
CA LEU A 253 16.91 3.47 -20.38
C LEU A 253 16.35 4.72 -21.06
N ALA A 254 15.70 5.60 -20.30
CA ALA A 254 15.04 6.78 -20.85
C ALA A 254 14.65 7.79 -19.75
N GLU A 255 15.61 8.33 -19.01
CA GLU A 255 15.40 9.24 -17.86
C GLU A 255 14.32 10.30 -18.10
N GLU A 256 14.46 11.12 -19.14
CA GLU A 256 13.53 12.22 -19.47
C GLU A 256 12.14 11.76 -19.91
N GLN A 257 11.98 10.48 -20.26
CA GLN A 257 10.71 9.91 -20.67
C GLN A 257 9.95 9.30 -19.49
N TYR A 258 10.68 8.60 -18.61
CA TYR A 258 10.10 7.93 -17.44
C TYR A 258 9.86 8.89 -16.29
N TYR A 259 10.75 9.85 -16.06
CA TYR A 259 10.64 10.77 -14.93
C TYR A 259 10.11 12.12 -15.33
N ARG A 260 9.35 12.72 -14.42
CA ARG A 260 8.86 14.09 -14.56
C ARG A 260 10.02 15.03 -14.26
N MET A 261 10.65 15.52 -15.32
CA MET A 261 11.78 16.43 -15.21
C MET A 261 11.76 17.50 -16.28
N ARG A 262 12.51 18.59 -16.05
CA ARG A 262 12.73 19.65 -17.02
C ARG A 262 14.13 20.22 -16.82
N ASP A 263 14.86 20.39 -17.92
CA ASP A 263 16.21 20.97 -17.91
C ASP A 263 17.14 20.30 -16.86
N GLY A 264 17.09 18.97 -16.76
CA GLY A 264 17.87 18.18 -15.80
C GLY A 264 17.36 18.15 -14.35
N HIS A 265 16.27 18.85 -14.04
CA HIS A 265 15.71 18.95 -12.69
C HIS A 265 14.46 18.09 -12.55
N TYR A 266 14.43 17.27 -11.51
CA TYR A 266 13.28 16.43 -11.14
C TYR A 266 12.19 17.28 -10.49
N PHE A 267 10.94 17.03 -10.87
CA PHE A 267 9.78 17.51 -10.12
C PHE A 267 9.36 16.42 -9.15
N ASP A 268 9.69 16.62 -7.88
CA ASP A 268 9.37 15.68 -6.82
C ASP A 268 8.06 16.06 -6.13
N THR A 269 6.99 15.35 -6.45
CA THR A 269 5.69 15.49 -5.76
C THR A 269 5.44 14.38 -4.74
N THR A 270 6.42 13.48 -4.54
CA THR A 270 6.30 12.30 -3.68
C THR A 270 7.11 12.45 -2.40
N GLY A 271 8.21 13.21 -2.46
CA GLY A 271 9.18 13.38 -1.38
C GLY A 271 10.30 12.35 -1.42
N CYS A 272 10.30 11.49 -2.44
CA CYS A 272 11.24 10.38 -2.60
C CYS A 272 12.35 10.69 -3.62
N GLY A 273 12.48 11.95 -4.03
CA GLY A 273 13.49 12.45 -4.96
C GLY A 273 13.09 12.43 -6.44
N ASN A 274 12.14 11.56 -6.84
CA ASN A 274 11.61 11.53 -8.20
C ASN A 274 10.10 11.33 -8.26
N THR A 275 9.53 11.59 -9.43
CA THR A 275 8.13 11.28 -9.73
C THR A 275 8.04 10.74 -11.15
N LEU A 276 7.33 9.62 -11.34
CA LEU A 276 7.11 9.06 -12.66
C LEU A 276 6.20 9.94 -13.52
N ASN A 277 6.53 10.05 -14.80
CA ASN A 277 5.87 10.91 -15.76
C ASN A 277 4.62 10.24 -16.34
N PHE A 278 3.53 10.27 -15.59
CA PHE A 278 2.23 9.79 -16.08
C PHE A 278 1.63 10.66 -17.21
N GLY A 279 2.27 11.78 -17.61
CA GLY A 279 1.95 12.46 -18.87
C GLY A 279 2.45 11.71 -20.11
N ASN A 280 3.37 10.74 -19.94
CA ASN A 280 3.91 9.93 -21.02
C ASN A 280 3.07 8.66 -21.25
N PRO A 281 2.58 8.38 -22.47
CA PRO A 281 1.78 7.19 -22.75
C PRO A 281 2.51 5.87 -22.50
N HIS A 282 3.85 5.83 -22.60
CA HIS A 282 4.62 4.61 -22.30
C HIS A 282 4.66 4.30 -20.80
N VAL A 283 4.70 5.33 -19.94
CA VAL A 283 4.62 5.17 -18.48
C VAL A 283 3.23 4.71 -18.07
N ILE A 284 2.18 5.35 -18.64
CA ILE A 284 0.79 4.90 -18.44
C ILE A 284 0.65 3.44 -18.86
N LYS A 285 1.13 3.08 -20.06
CA LYS A 285 1.05 1.71 -20.58
C LYS A 285 1.73 0.72 -19.64
N MET A 286 2.93 1.04 -19.16
CA MET A 286 3.68 0.19 -18.22
C MET A 286 2.92 -0.04 -16.92
N ALA A 287 2.40 1.03 -16.29
CA ALA A 287 1.59 0.90 -15.08
C ALA A 287 0.32 0.07 -15.34
N MET A 288 -0.37 0.31 -16.45
CA MET A 288 -1.57 -0.45 -16.83
C MET A 288 -1.27 -1.93 -17.12
N ASP A 289 -0.15 -2.24 -17.78
CA ASP A 289 0.30 -3.62 -18.00
C ASP A 289 0.66 -4.31 -16.70
N SER A 290 1.30 -3.59 -15.77
CA SER A 290 1.61 -4.12 -14.44
C SER A 290 0.32 -4.45 -13.67
N LEU A 291 -0.62 -3.52 -13.62
CA LEU A 291 -1.93 -3.75 -13.00
C LEU A 291 -2.65 -4.96 -13.61
N ARG A 292 -2.70 -5.07 -14.94
CA ARG A 292 -3.27 -6.26 -15.62
C ARG A 292 -2.55 -7.53 -15.25
N TYR A 293 -1.21 -7.51 -15.24
CA TYR A 293 -0.39 -8.65 -14.87
C TYR A 293 -0.72 -9.15 -13.46
N TRP A 294 -0.80 -8.27 -12.47
CA TRP A 294 -1.18 -8.65 -11.11
C TRP A 294 -2.60 -9.22 -11.02
N VAL A 295 -3.55 -8.73 -11.81
CA VAL A 295 -4.91 -9.28 -11.85
C VAL A 295 -4.98 -10.63 -12.57
N GLU A 296 -4.37 -10.76 -13.74
CA GLU A 296 -4.52 -11.93 -14.60
C GLU A 296 -3.60 -13.08 -14.16
N GLU A 297 -2.37 -12.79 -13.75
CA GLU A 297 -1.37 -13.81 -13.39
C GLU A 297 -1.38 -14.16 -11.91
N PHE A 298 -1.72 -13.21 -11.04
CA PHE A 298 -1.75 -13.38 -9.58
C PHE A 298 -3.17 -13.37 -8.99
N HIS A 299 -4.20 -13.10 -9.79
CA HIS A 299 -5.60 -13.02 -9.34
C HIS A 299 -5.84 -11.94 -8.26
N ILE A 300 -5.05 -10.87 -8.24
CA ILE A 300 -5.25 -9.74 -7.32
C ILE A 300 -6.63 -9.12 -7.49
N ASP A 301 -7.27 -8.78 -6.38
CA ASP A 301 -8.66 -8.33 -6.32
C ASP A 301 -8.83 -6.81 -6.42
N GLY A 302 -7.76 -6.07 -6.20
CA GLY A 302 -7.73 -4.62 -6.26
C GLY A 302 -6.41 -4.04 -5.81
N PHE A 303 -6.35 -2.71 -5.82
CA PHE A 303 -5.14 -1.95 -5.57
C PHE A 303 -5.45 -0.73 -4.70
N ARG A 304 -4.62 -0.50 -3.69
CA ARG A 304 -4.51 0.79 -3.00
C ARG A 304 -3.29 1.51 -3.58
N PHE A 305 -3.51 2.69 -4.14
CA PHE A 305 -2.49 3.47 -4.80
C PHE A 305 -1.90 4.48 -3.83
N ASP A 306 -0.64 4.27 -3.50
CA ASP A 306 0.19 5.21 -2.76
C ASP A 306 0.34 6.53 -3.51
N LEU A 307 0.22 7.65 -2.78
CA LEU A 307 0.29 9.02 -3.28
C LEU A 307 -0.39 9.21 -4.65
N ALA A 308 -1.64 8.72 -4.76
CA ALA A 308 -2.30 8.47 -6.04
C ALA A 308 -2.45 9.73 -6.92
N VAL A 309 -2.40 10.91 -6.32
CA VAL A 309 -2.48 12.20 -7.01
C VAL A 309 -1.31 12.39 -7.99
N SER A 310 -0.12 11.88 -7.66
CA SER A 310 1.06 11.99 -8.52
C SER A 310 0.87 11.27 -9.87
N LEU A 311 0.05 10.21 -9.93
CA LEU A 311 -0.28 9.47 -11.16
C LEU A 311 -1.26 10.25 -12.07
N ALA A 312 -1.89 11.30 -11.54
CA ALA A 312 -2.93 12.08 -12.21
C ALA A 312 -2.54 13.56 -12.37
N ARG A 313 -1.25 13.88 -12.27
CA ARG A 313 -0.73 15.23 -12.57
C ARG A 313 -0.57 15.42 -14.08
N ASP A 314 -1.15 16.46 -14.63
CA ASP A 314 -1.05 16.80 -16.05
C ASP A 314 0.26 17.54 -16.41
N GLY A 315 0.35 18.07 -17.64
CA GLY A 315 1.52 18.82 -18.11
C GLY A 315 1.78 20.14 -17.37
N GLU A 316 0.77 20.69 -16.70
CA GLU A 316 0.88 21.89 -15.85
C GLU A 316 1.16 21.53 -14.38
N HIS A 317 1.50 20.27 -14.12
CA HIS A 317 1.72 19.73 -12.78
C HIS A 317 0.51 19.81 -11.86
N ALA A 318 -0.71 19.94 -12.41
CA ALA A 318 -1.95 19.99 -11.63
C ALA A 318 -2.66 18.64 -11.66
N PHE A 319 -3.35 18.30 -10.56
CA PHE A 319 -4.22 17.13 -10.56
C PHE A 319 -5.37 17.32 -11.56
N ASN A 320 -5.63 16.29 -12.36
CA ASN A 320 -6.73 16.27 -13.30
C ASN A 320 -7.55 14.97 -13.12
N ASN A 321 -8.82 15.09 -12.73
CA ASN A 321 -9.69 13.92 -12.54
C ASN A 321 -10.10 13.21 -13.84
N GLN A 322 -9.74 13.78 -14.99
CA GLN A 322 -9.87 13.19 -16.33
C GLN A 322 -8.49 12.87 -16.92
N HIS A 323 -7.46 12.75 -16.08
CA HIS A 323 -6.10 12.41 -16.54
C HIS A 323 -6.11 11.08 -17.34
N PRO A 324 -5.33 10.97 -18.44
CA PRO A 324 -5.34 9.78 -19.29
C PRO A 324 -5.13 8.44 -18.57
N PHE A 325 -4.35 8.42 -17.49
CA PHE A 325 -4.22 7.22 -16.64
C PHE A 325 -5.54 6.80 -15.99
N LEU A 326 -6.29 7.74 -15.42
CA LEU A 326 -7.58 7.46 -14.78
C LEU A 326 -8.62 7.00 -15.80
N LEU A 327 -8.61 7.58 -16.99
CA LEU A 327 -9.46 7.15 -18.11
C LEU A 327 -9.09 5.75 -18.60
N ALA A 328 -7.79 5.44 -18.70
CA ALA A 328 -7.32 4.10 -19.04
C ALA A 328 -7.77 3.06 -18.01
N ALA A 329 -7.59 3.34 -16.71
CA ALA A 329 -8.05 2.48 -15.63
C ALA A 329 -9.57 2.26 -15.65
N ALA A 330 -10.36 3.33 -15.89
CA ALA A 330 -11.81 3.25 -15.92
C ALA A 330 -12.40 2.49 -17.13
N THR A 331 -11.66 2.40 -18.24
CA THR A 331 -12.11 1.77 -19.49
C THR A 331 -11.47 0.40 -19.74
N ASP A 332 -10.53 -0.01 -18.89
CA ASP A 332 -9.85 -1.29 -18.99
C ASP A 332 -10.76 -2.46 -18.55
N GLY A 333 -10.90 -3.46 -19.41
CA GLY A 333 -11.79 -4.60 -19.17
C GLY A 333 -11.35 -5.53 -18.03
N VAL A 334 -10.05 -5.56 -17.71
CA VAL A 334 -9.50 -6.37 -16.62
C VAL A 334 -9.73 -5.65 -15.29
N LEU A 335 -9.37 -4.37 -15.22
CA LEU A 335 -9.49 -3.57 -13.99
C LEU A 335 -10.93 -3.21 -13.62
N ALA A 336 -11.86 -3.21 -14.57
CA ALA A 336 -13.29 -2.98 -14.30
C ALA A 336 -13.89 -3.95 -13.25
N SER A 337 -13.25 -5.11 -13.03
CA SER A 337 -13.64 -6.12 -12.03
C SER A 337 -12.90 -6.01 -10.70
N THR A 338 -12.11 -4.96 -10.49
CA THR A 338 -11.22 -4.81 -9.33
C THR A 338 -11.61 -3.61 -8.46
N LYS A 339 -11.11 -3.59 -7.23
CA LYS A 339 -11.24 -2.43 -6.34
C LYS A 339 -10.08 -1.46 -6.58
N LEU A 340 -10.37 -0.19 -6.81
CA LEU A 340 -9.36 0.86 -6.93
C LEU A 340 -9.51 1.83 -5.75
N ILE A 341 -8.49 1.92 -4.90
CA ILE A 341 -8.46 2.74 -3.70
C ILE A 341 -7.34 3.76 -3.86
N SER A 342 -7.62 5.05 -3.66
CA SER A 342 -6.60 6.09 -3.68
C SER A 342 -6.18 6.46 -2.26
N GLU A 343 -4.88 6.67 -2.05
CA GLU A 343 -4.43 7.71 -1.14
C GLU A 343 -4.60 9.05 -1.87
N PRO A 344 -5.62 9.84 -1.53
CA PRO A 344 -6.08 10.92 -2.40
C PRO A 344 -5.28 12.20 -2.17
N TRP A 345 -3.98 12.08 -1.92
CA TRP A 345 -3.07 13.20 -1.81
C TRP A 345 -1.66 12.87 -2.29
N ASP A 346 -0.82 13.89 -2.41
CA ASP A 346 0.63 13.78 -2.46
C ASP A 346 1.23 15.04 -1.79
N ILE A 347 2.56 15.16 -1.74
CA ILE A 347 3.20 16.32 -1.08
C ILE A 347 3.34 17.56 -1.99
N GLY A 348 3.00 17.43 -3.27
CA GLY A 348 3.12 18.49 -4.25
C GLY A 348 2.07 19.60 -4.05
N TYR A 349 2.29 20.76 -4.66
CA TYR A 349 1.29 21.85 -4.61
C TYR A 349 -0.06 21.36 -5.18
N GLY A 350 -1.14 21.68 -4.46
CA GLY A 350 -2.48 21.18 -4.78
C GLY A 350 -2.65 19.67 -4.57
N GLY A 351 -1.80 19.04 -3.75
CA GLY A 351 -1.80 17.60 -3.53
C GLY A 351 -3.07 17.06 -2.87
N TRP A 352 -3.76 17.80 -2.00
CA TRP A 352 -4.95 17.27 -1.31
C TRP A 352 -6.19 17.16 -2.23
N GLN A 353 -6.60 15.93 -2.56
CA GLN A 353 -7.64 15.63 -3.56
C GLN A 353 -8.71 14.65 -3.06
N THR A 354 -8.88 14.45 -1.75
CA THR A 354 -9.96 13.62 -1.19
C THR A 354 -11.32 14.06 -1.74
N GLY A 355 -12.08 13.11 -2.30
CA GLY A 355 -13.36 13.38 -2.93
C GLY A 355 -13.29 13.73 -4.41
N ASN A 356 -12.11 14.03 -4.98
CA ASN A 356 -11.97 14.50 -6.36
C ASN A 356 -11.60 13.41 -7.40
N PHE A 357 -11.26 12.19 -6.97
CA PHE A 357 -11.11 11.04 -7.86
C PHE A 357 -12.43 10.66 -8.57
N PRO A 358 -12.37 10.03 -9.75
CA PRO A 358 -13.55 9.71 -10.55
C PRO A 358 -14.33 8.51 -10.01
N THR A 359 -15.55 8.30 -10.51
CA THR A 359 -16.35 7.11 -10.23
C THR A 359 -15.59 5.82 -10.55
N GLY A 360 -15.76 4.79 -9.72
CA GLY A 360 -14.98 3.55 -9.80
C GLY A 360 -13.85 3.49 -8.77
N TRP A 361 -13.46 4.63 -8.21
CA TRP A 361 -12.46 4.75 -7.15
C TRP A 361 -13.10 5.02 -5.78
N ALA A 362 -12.52 4.42 -4.76
CA ALA A 362 -12.68 4.82 -3.36
C ALA A 362 -11.45 5.60 -2.90
N ASP A 363 -11.59 6.41 -1.85
CA ASP A 363 -10.51 7.20 -1.27
C ASP A 363 -10.33 6.79 0.20
N TRP A 364 -9.09 6.61 0.62
CA TRP A 364 -8.75 6.71 2.04
C TRP A 364 -9.21 8.08 2.57
N ASN A 365 -10.02 8.06 3.62
CA ASN A 365 -10.65 9.25 4.14
C ASN A 365 -9.92 9.75 5.40
N ASP A 366 -8.82 10.47 5.20
CA ASP A 366 -8.09 11.13 6.28
C ASP A 366 -8.94 12.13 7.06
N SER A 367 -9.95 12.73 6.42
CA SER A 367 -10.90 13.59 7.12
C SER A 367 -11.77 12.81 8.11
N PHE A 368 -12.16 11.56 7.79
CA PHE A 368 -12.84 10.67 8.74
C PHE A 368 -11.92 10.37 9.92
N ARG A 369 -10.68 9.94 9.65
CA ARG A 369 -9.65 9.68 10.66
C ARG A 369 -9.51 10.85 11.62
N ASP A 370 -9.25 12.03 11.06
CA ASP A 370 -8.92 13.24 11.79
C ASP A 370 -10.10 13.76 12.63
N ASN A 371 -11.33 13.69 12.10
CA ASN A 371 -12.54 14.12 12.81
C ASN A 371 -12.89 13.16 13.96
N VAL A 372 -12.77 11.85 13.74
CA VAL A 372 -13.08 10.86 14.78
C VAL A 372 -12.04 10.88 15.89
N ARG A 373 -10.75 11.04 15.54
CA ARG A 373 -9.67 11.27 16.51
C ARG A 373 -9.92 12.55 17.31
N GLU A 374 -10.27 13.66 16.65
CA GLU A 374 -10.60 14.91 17.34
C GLU A 374 -11.65 14.70 18.43
N VAL A 375 -12.78 14.07 18.08
CA VAL A 375 -13.92 13.92 19.00
C VAL A 375 -13.60 13.03 20.20
N TRP A 376 -12.99 11.87 19.97
CA TRP A 376 -12.76 10.90 21.04
C TRP A 376 -11.51 11.16 21.86
N LEU A 377 -10.53 11.88 21.31
CA LEU A 377 -9.23 12.10 21.93
C LEU A 377 -9.07 13.57 22.33
N THR A 378 -8.82 14.47 21.38
CA THR A 378 -8.39 15.84 21.71
C THR A 378 -9.52 16.68 22.30
N ASP A 379 -10.73 16.62 21.75
CA ASP A 379 -11.91 17.30 22.30
C ASP A 379 -12.25 16.72 23.67
N ARG A 380 -12.17 15.39 23.82
CA ARG A 380 -12.45 14.75 25.11
C ARG A 380 -11.44 15.15 26.18
N ALA A 381 -10.15 15.20 25.84
CA ALA A 381 -9.09 15.68 26.71
C ALA A 381 -9.32 17.15 27.10
N ALA A 382 -9.64 18.00 26.12
CA ALA A 382 -9.93 19.42 26.32
C ALA A 382 -11.14 19.62 27.25
N MET A 383 -12.22 18.86 27.06
CA MET A 383 -13.40 18.90 27.93
C MET A 383 -13.07 18.54 29.38
N LEU A 384 -12.26 17.50 29.59
CA LEU A 384 -11.84 17.09 30.94
C LEU A 384 -10.92 18.13 31.60
N ALA A 385 -10.18 18.89 30.80
CA ALA A 385 -9.37 20.02 31.25
C ALA A 385 -10.16 21.35 31.37
N GLY A 386 -11.47 21.35 31.08
CA GLY A 386 -12.35 22.51 31.24
C GLY A 386 -12.36 23.49 30.06
N TYR A 387 -11.88 23.10 28.88
CA TYR A 387 -11.88 23.90 27.66
C TYR A 387 -13.09 23.62 26.75
N HIS A 388 -13.41 24.56 25.86
CA HIS A 388 -14.48 24.44 24.85
C HIS A 388 -14.09 23.47 23.72
N HIS A 389 -15.08 22.79 23.13
CA HIS A 389 -14.91 21.79 22.04
C HIS A 389 -15.85 22.11 20.86
N GLN A 390 -15.50 21.70 19.64
CA GLN A 390 -16.22 22.08 18.40
C GLN A 390 -16.53 20.91 17.42
N GLY A 391 -16.08 19.67 17.69
CA GLY A 391 -16.08 18.59 16.68
C GLY A 391 -17.43 17.93 16.31
N LEU A 392 -18.52 18.20 17.03
CA LEU A 392 -19.77 17.42 16.92
C LEU A 392 -20.45 17.46 15.53
N ALA A 393 -20.37 18.58 14.80
CA ALA A 393 -20.97 18.67 13.47
C ALA A 393 -20.21 17.81 12.44
N LYS A 394 -18.88 17.88 12.43
CA LYS A 394 -18.03 17.10 11.53
C LYS A 394 -18.11 15.60 11.84
N PHE A 395 -18.33 15.24 13.09
CA PHE A 395 -18.59 13.86 13.51
C PHE A 395 -19.84 13.27 12.85
N GLY A 396 -20.90 14.08 12.73
CA GLY A 396 -22.13 13.64 12.08
C GLY A 396 -21.96 13.36 10.60
N ASP A 397 -21.18 14.19 9.91
CA ASP A 397 -20.83 13.98 8.51
C ASP A 397 -19.96 12.72 8.31
N ALA A 398 -19.00 12.49 9.20
CA ALA A 398 -18.16 11.27 9.20
C ALA A 398 -19.01 9.99 9.36
N LEU A 399 -19.91 9.96 10.35
CA LEU A 399 -20.82 8.83 10.56
C LEU A 399 -21.79 8.62 9.38
N GLY A 400 -22.18 9.70 8.72
CA GLY A 400 -23.00 9.71 7.51
C GLY A 400 -22.29 9.28 6.22
N GLY A 401 -21.04 8.84 6.30
CA GLY A 401 -20.22 8.38 5.17
C GLY A 401 -19.69 9.51 4.29
N SER A 402 -19.49 10.70 4.88
CA SER A 402 -18.91 11.88 4.23
C SER A 402 -19.56 12.22 2.89
N ALA A 403 -20.87 12.01 2.76
CA ALA A 403 -21.57 12.00 1.47
C ALA A 403 -21.37 13.29 0.65
N ALA A 404 -21.31 14.45 1.31
CA ALA A 404 -21.10 15.74 0.65
C ALA A 404 -19.72 15.84 -0.02
N MET A 405 -18.69 15.24 0.58
CA MET A 405 -17.32 15.25 0.05
C MET A 405 -17.21 14.51 -1.29
N PHE A 406 -17.94 13.39 -1.42
CA PHE A 406 -17.92 12.55 -2.63
C PHE A 406 -19.00 12.91 -3.66
N ALA A 407 -20.03 13.65 -3.27
CA ALA A 407 -21.14 14.00 -4.15
C ALA A 407 -20.70 14.81 -5.39
N ALA A 408 -19.68 15.67 -5.25
CA ALA A 408 -19.18 16.51 -6.34
C ALA A 408 -18.57 15.70 -7.49
N SER A 409 -17.97 14.54 -7.20
CA SER A 409 -17.45 13.60 -8.22
C SER A 409 -18.48 12.56 -8.65
N GLY A 410 -19.76 12.72 -8.28
CA GLY A 410 -20.83 11.78 -8.59
C GLY A 410 -20.73 10.44 -7.84
N ARG A 411 -19.88 10.37 -6.81
CA ARG A 411 -19.63 9.15 -6.04
C ARG A 411 -20.57 9.05 -4.83
N SER A 412 -20.89 7.81 -4.47
CA SER A 412 -21.76 7.51 -3.32
C SER A 412 -20.98 7.38 -2.02
N ARG A 413 -21.67 7.12 -0.91
CA ARG A 413 -21.06 6.81 0.41
C ARG A 413 -20.15 5.57 0.41
N MET A 414 -20.10 4.80 -0.68
CA MET A 414 -19.17 3.68 -0.81
C MET A 414 -17.79 4.11 -1.31
N ALA A 415 -17.60 5.38 -1.67
CA ALA A 415 -16.29 5.89 -2.05
C ALA A 415 -15.41 6.27 -0.85
N THR A 416 -15.93 6.22 0.39
CA THR A 416 -15.12 6.45 1.58
C THR A 416 -14.59 5.14 2.15
N VAL A 417 -13.26 5.01 2.21
CA VAL A 417 -12.60 4.05 3.08
C VAL A 417 -12.39 4.75 4.43
N ASN A 418 -13.11 4.30 5.44
CA ASN A 418 -13.06 4.84 6.79
C ASN A 418 -11.95 4.15 7.57
N LEU A 419 -10.95 4.90 8.00
CA LEU A 419 -9.85 4.43 8.84
C LEU A 419 -9.67 5.33 10.06
N ILE A 420 -9.20 4.76 11.16
CA ILE A 420 -8.74 5.52 12.34
C ILE A 420 -7.22 5.50 12.44
N THR A 421 -6.59 4.47 11.91
CA THR A 421 -5.17 4.13 11.95
C THR A 421 -4.82 3.52 10.60
N ALA A 422 -3.53 3.57 10.27
CA ALA A 422 -2.93 2.96 9.09
C ALA A 422 -1.53 2.48 9.50
N HIS A 423 -0.74 1.97 8.55
CA HIS A 423 0.70 1.79 8.76
C HIS A 423 1.39 3.12 9.11
N ASP A 424 0.92 4.22 8.52
CA ASP A 424 1.34 5.59 8.84
C ASP A 424 0.76 6.10 10.16
N GLY A 425 1.65 6.60 11.02
CA GLY A 425 1.28 7.18 12.30
C GLY A 425 1.22 6.15 13.42
N PHE A 426 0.42 6.45 14.44
CA PHE A 426 0.25 5.56 15.58
C PHE A 426 -0.69 4.39 15.29
N THR A 427 -0.38 3.25 15.91
CA THR A 427 -1.36 2.19 16.20
C THR A 427 -2.53 2.70 17.06
N LEU A 428 -3.61 1.92 17.14
CA LEU A 428 -4.76 2.30 17.97
C LEU A 428 -4.41 2.32 19.46
N ALA A 429 -3.52 1.43 19.91
CA ALA A 429 -3.04 1.44 21.29
C ALA A 429 -2.24 2.72 21.56
N ASP A 430 -1.29 3.05 20.69
CA ASP A 430 -0.40 4.20 20.88
C ASP A 430 -1.11 5.54 20.78
N LEU A 431 -2.14 5.61 19.94
CA LEU A 431 -3.02 6.77 19.80
C LEU A 431 -3.69 7.18 21.14
N THR A 432 -3.85 6.22 22.07
CA THR A 432 -4.38 6.45 23.42
C THR A 432 -3.30 6.49 24.51
N ALA A 433 -2.04 6.23 24.14
CA ALA A 433 -0.94 6.11 25.09
C ALA A 433 0.12 7.21 24.96
N TYR A 434 0.21 7.90 23.82
CA TYR A 434 1.27 8.86 23.54
C TYR A 434 0.71 10.18 23.00
N ASN A 435 1.21 11.30 23.50
CA ASN A 435 0.95 12.64 22.93
C ASN A 435 2.06 13.06 21.97
N HIS A 436 3.25 12.50 22.11
CA HIS A 436 4.41 12.78 21.29
C HIS A 436 4.88 11.51 20.60
N LYS A 437 5.46 11.66 19.41
CA LYS A 437 6.16 10.57 18.73
C LYS A 437 7.49 10.28 19.42
N HIS A 438 7.87 9.01 19.44
CA HIS A 438 9.11 8.46 19.98
C HIS A 438 9.77 7.64 18.86
N ASN A 439 10.29 8.35 17.86
CA ASN A 439 10.88 7.77 16.65
C ASN A 439 12.42 7.69 16.75
N GLU A 440 12.99 7.76 17.95
CA GLU A 440 14.44 7.81 18.16
C GLU A 440 15.16 6.60 17.55
N ASP A 441 14.49 5.44 17.53
CA ASP A 441 15.01 4.19 16.94
C ASP A 441 15.22 4.29 15.41
N ASN A 442 14.59 5.26 14.74
CA ASN A 442 14.78 5.54 13.32
C ASN A 442 16.09 6.29 13.02
N GLN A 443 16.82 6.73 14.05
CA GLN A 443 18.11 7.44 13.94
C GLN A 443 18.06 8.79 13.18
N GLU A 444 16.89 9.44 13.13
CA GLU A 444 16.70 10.75 12.50
C GLU A 444 16.48 11.89 13.51
N ASP A 445 16.85 11.67 14.78
CA ASP A 445 16.59 12.56 15.91
C ASP A 445 15.09 12.87 16.10
N SER A 446 14.23 11.88 15.84
CA SER A 446 12.76 12.00 15.92
C SER A 446 12.18 13.12 15.03
N ARG A 447 12.90 13.50 13.96
CA ARG A 447 12.43 14.53 13.01
C ARG A 447 11.41 13.98 12.03
N ASP A 448 11.53 12.71 11.68
CA ASP A 448 10.67 11.94 10.78
C ASP A 448 9.29 11.66 11.40
N GLY A 449 8.28 11.37 10.57
CA GLY A 449 6.91 11.11 11.01
C GLY A 449 6.08 12.36 11.34
N THR A 450 4.76 12.22 11.33
CA THR A 450 3.82 13.35 11.55
C THR A 450 3.92 13.91 12.96
N ASN A 451 3.80 15.23 13.11
CA ASN A 451 3.66 15.90 14.40
C ASN A 451 2.20 16.10 14.83
N ASN A 452 1.23 15.72 13.97
CA ASN A 452 -0.18 15.97 14.18
C ASN A 452 -0.98 14.67 14.31
N ASN A 453 -0.68 13.88 15.35
CA ASN A 453 -1.31 12.57 15.56
C ASN A 453 -2.77 12.66 16.04
N ARG A 454 -3.17 13.80 16.62
CA ARG A 454 -4.48 13.99 17.28
C ARG A 454 -4.74 12.91 18.35
N SER A 455 -3.70 12.56 19.09
CA SER A 455 -3.68 11.53 20.11
C SER A 455 -4.00 12.07 21.50
N TRP A 456 -4.23 11.18 22.46
CA TRP A 456 -4.34 11.55 23.87
C TRP A 456 -3.85 10.43 24.77
N ASN A 457 -2.79 10.68 25.54
CA ASN A 457 -2.14 9.70 26.42
C ASN A 457 -2.91 9.34 27.71
N HIS A 458 -4.08 9.94 27.94
CA HIS A 458 -4.89 9.77 29.16
C HIS A 458 -4.17 10.19 30.46
N GLY A 459 -3.26 11.17 30.38
CA GLY A 459 -2.58 11.80 31.51
C GLY A 459 -1.24 11.18 31.90
N VAL A 460 -0.84 10.06 31.27
CA VAL A 460 0.46 9.42 31.46
C VAL A 460 1.04 9.12 30.08
N GLU A 461 2.25 9.55 29.78
CA GLU A 461 2.90 9.22 28.50
C GLU A 461 3.41 7.78 28.52
N GLY A 462 3.09 7.01 27.48
CA GLY A 462 3.54 5.64 27.27
C GLY A 462 3.01 4.62 28.28
N ILE A 463 3.84 3.62 28.57
CA ILE A 463 3.51 2.46 29.40
C ILE A 463 3.15 2.89 30.83
N THR A 464 2.09 2.30 31.38
CA THR A 464 1.65 2.58 32.76
C THR A 464 1.01 1.37 33.42
N ASN A 465 1.18 1.25 34.73
CA ASN A 465 0.48 0.26 35.56
C ASN A 465 -0.75 0.84 36.27
N ASN A 466 -1.13 2.10 35.98
CA ASN A 466 -2.29 2.73 36.60
C ASN A 466 -3.59 2.12 36.04
N PRO A 467 -4.37 1.37 36.84
CA PRO A 467 -5.54 0.66 36.34
C PRO A 467 -6.63 1.61 35.83
N ASN A 468 -6.72 2.84 36.37
CA ASN A 468 -7.68 3.83 35.89
C ASN A 468 -7.31 4.34 34.49
N THR A 469 -6.03 4.63 34.25
CA THR A 469 -5.55 5.06 32.92
C THR A 469 -5.73 3.95 31.90
N LEU A 470 -5.34 2.72 32.22
CA LEU A 470 -5.50 1.55 31.34
C LEU A 470 -6.97 1.32 30.98
N SER A 471 -7.88 1.36 31.95
CA SER A 471 -9.33 1.20 31.71
C SER A 471 -9.89 2.30 30.80
N GLN A 472 -9.41 3.55 30.95
CA GLN A 472 -9.83 4.64 30.09
C GLN A 472 -9.32 4.50 28.66
N ARG A 473 -8.05 4.13 28.47
CA ARG A 473 -7.45 3.85 27.16
C ARG A 473 -8.21 2.75 26.42
N ALA A 474 -8.37 1.61 27.08
CA ALA A 474 -9.15 0.47 26.59
C ALA A 474 -10.57 0.86 26.13
N ARG A 475 -11.26 1.69 26.91
CA ARG A 475 -12.58 2.22 26.52
C ARG A 475 -12.50 3.13 25.30
N THR A 476 -11.52 4.02 25.23
CA THR A 476 -11.32 4.93 24.09
C THR A 476 -11.00 4.16 22.81
N SER A 477 -10.10 3.17 22.86
CA SER A 477 -9.79 2.30 21.72
C SER A 477 -11.04 1.59 21.20
N ARG A 478 -11.88 1.04 22.09
CA ARG A 478 -13.17 0.45 21.71
C ARG A 478 -14.14 1.47 21.12
N ASN A 479 -14.19 2.70 21.61
CA ASN A 479 -15.05 3.76 21.06
C ASN A 479 -14.62 4.14 19.64
N LEU A 480 -13.31 4.26 19.40
CA LEU A 480 -12.73 4.53 18.08
C LEU A 480 -13.05 3.40 17.10
N MET A 481 -12.77 2.14 17.48
CA MET A 481 -13.07 0.95 16.68
C MET A 481 -14.58 0.84 16.37
N ALA A 482 -15.44 1.01 17.37
CA ALA A 482 -16.89 0.99 17.19
C ALA A 482 -17.38 2.09 16.23
N THR A 483 -16.83 3.30 16.34
CA THR A 483 -17.18 4.42 15.44
C THR A 483 -16.84 4.08 13.99
N MET A 484 -15.64 3.56 13.74
CA MET A 484 -15.19 3.16 12.40
C MET A 484 -16.06 2.06 11.79
N LEU A 485 -16.30 0.99 12.54
CA LEU A 485 -17.02 -0.19 12.04
C LEU A 485 -18.52 0.05 11.84
N LEU A 486 -19.12 0.98 12.60
CA LEU A 486 -20.55 1.27 12.51
C LEU A 486 -20.88 2.48 11.61
N ALA A 487 -19.90 3.29 11.23
CA ALA A 487 -20.10 4.38 10.27
C ALA A 487 -20.50 3.84 8.88
N LEU A 488 -21.24 4.66 8.13
CA LEU A 488 -21.48 4.40 6.70
C LEU A 488 -20.17 4.60 5.94
N GLY A 489 -19.88 3.71 4.99
CA GLY A 489 -18.58 3.65 4.32
C GLY A 489 -17.99 2.26 4.37
N VAL A 490 -16.75 2.11 3.93
CA VAL A 490 -16.00 0.84 3.91
C VAL A 490 -14.94 0.91 5.01
N PRO A 491 -15.02 0.12 6.09
CA PRO A 491 -14.04 0.19 7.17
C PRO A 491 -12.71 -0.48 6.78
N LEU A 492 -11.60 0.08 7.27
CA LEU A 492 -10.26 -0.50 7.22
C LEU A 492 -9.72 -0.66 8.64
N ILE A 493 -9.36 -1.89 9.01
CA ILE A 493 -8.69 -2.22 10.28
C ILE A 493 -7.20 -2.36 9.99
N THR A 494 -6.34 -1.65 10.72
CA THR A 494 -4.90 -1.89 10.69
C THR A 494 -4.56 -3.11 11.54
N ALA A 495 -3.76 -4.01 10.99
CA ALA A 495 -3.40 -5.25 11.63
C ALA A 495 -2.85 -5.06 13.06
N GLY A 496 -3.36 -5.87 13.97
CA GLY A 496 -2.96 -5.86 15.36
C GLY A 496 -3.74 -4.88 16.23
N ASP A 497 -4.47 -3.90 15.68
CA ASP A 497 -5.31 -3.00 16.48
C ASP A 497 -6.44 -3.73 17.20
N GLU A 498 -6.90 -4.85 16.65
CA GLU A 498 -7.90 -5.73 17.27
C GLU A 498 -7.38 -6.50 18.49
N ILE A 499 -6.06 -6.56 18.68
CA ILE A 499 -5.39 -7.18 19.84
C ILE A 499 -4.53 -6.19 20.64
N GLY A 500 -4.54 -4.90 20.28
CA GLY A 500 -3.81 -3.86 21.02
C GLY A 500 -2.32 -3.75 20.69
N ARG A 501 -1.93 -4.03 19.43
CA ARG A 501 -0.57 -3.80 18.94
C ARG A 501 -0.10 -2.39 19.27
N SER A 502 1.14 -2.28 19.74
CA SER A 502 1.83 -1.03 20.03
C SER A 502 3.20 -1.05 19.33
N GLN A 503 3.64 0.13 18.92
CA GLN A 503 4.96 0.42 18.35
C GLN A 503 5.79 1.25 19.34
N GLY A 504 5.43 1.23 20.64
CA GLY A 504 6.15 1.94 21.69
C GLY A 504 6.09 3.46 21.58
N GLY A 505 5.16 4.01 20.78
CA GLY A 505 5.11 5.44 20.49
C GLY A 505 5.94 5.85 19.28
N ASN A 506 6.56 4.92 18.55
CA ASN A 506 7.06 5.21 17.21
C ASN A 506 5.86 5.33 16.25
N ASN A 507 5.75 6.45 15.55
CA ASN A 507 4.65 6.73 14.62
C ASN A 507 5.06 6.63 13.15
N ASN A 508 6.24 6.11 12.87
CA ASN A 508 6.84 6.02 11.55
C ASN A 508 7.83 4.85 11.47
N VAL A 509 7.35 3.63 11.70
CA VAL A 509 8.21 2.42 11.77
C VAL A 509 8.68 1.93 10.39
N TYR A 510 8.79 2.80 9.39
CA TYR A 510 9.07 2.44 8.00
C TYR A 510 10.38 1.66 7.84
N CYS A 511 11.34 1.88 8.73
CA CYS A 511 12.66 1.26 8.70
C CYS A 511 12.89 0.21 9.81
N GLN A 512 11.84 -0.16 10.57
CA GLN A 512 11.97 -1.03 11.75
C GLN A 512 11.51 -2.46 11.45
N ASP A 513 12.33 -3.26 10.76
CA ASP A 513 12.07 -4.71 10.61
C ASP A 513 12.46 -5.48 11.89
N ASN A 514 11.74 -5.24 12.98
CA ASN A 514 11.97 -5.83 14.29
C ASN A 514 10.69 -5.81 15.15
N GLU A 515 10.83 -6.18 16.42
CA GLU A 515 9.74 -6.31 17.40
C GLU A 515 8.94 -5.00 17.62
N ILE A 516 9.46 -3.83 17.23
CA ILE A 516 8.71 -2.57 17.27
C ILE A 516 7.56 -2.61 16.25
N ALA A 517 7.81 -3.11 15.03
CA ALA A 517 6.81 -3.10 13.97
C ALA A 517 6.01 -4.41 13.86
N TRP A 518 6.60 -5.54 14.26
CA TRP A 518 5.97 -6.86 14.17
C TRP A 518 4.74 -6.97 15.10
N VAL A 519 3.75 -7.75 14.68
CA VAL A 519 2.54 -7.98 15.48
C VAL A 519 2.88 -8.95 16.62
N ASP A 520 2.79 -8.47 17.86
CA ASP A 520 2.86 -9.33 19.05
C ASP A 520 1.50 -10.02 19.27
N TRP A 521 1.52 -11.36 19.23
CA TRP A 521 0.34 -12.21 19.39
C TRP A 521 0.07 -12.60 20.85
N THR A 522 0.71 -11.93 21.81
CA THR A 522 0.45 -12.11 23.24
C THR A 522 -1.00 -11.76 23.57
N MET A 523 -1.75 -12.78 24.00
CA MET A 523 -3.19 -12.68 24.20
C MET A 523 -3.54 -12.52 25.69
N ASP A 524 -3.34 -11.31 26.22
CA ASP A 524 -3.78 -10.94 27.57
C ASP A 524 -5.32 -10.74 27.65
N ASP A 525 -5.84 -10.40 28.83
CA ASP A 525 -7.29 -10.25 29.01
C ASP A 525 -7.88 -9.03 28.29
N GLU A 526 -7.09 -7.97 28.09
CA GLU A 526 -7.52 -6.78 27.35
C GLU A 526 -7.52 -7.04 25.85
N ALA A 527 -6.48 -7.69 25.32
CA ALA A 527 -6.40 -8.14 23.92
C ALA A 527 -7.59 -9.05 23.57
N LYS A 528 -7.91 -10.04 24.41
CA LYS A 528 -9.11 -10.90 24.23
C LYS A 528 -10.39 -10.08 24.21
N THR A 529 -10.50 -9.10 25.09
CA THR A 529 -11.69 -8.24 25.19
C THR A 529 -11.83 -7.36 23.95
N MET A 530 -10.74 -6.77 23.47
CA MET A 530 -10.71 -5.97 22.26
C MET A 530 -11.06 -6.80 21.01
N LEU A 531 -10.49 -8.00 20.89
CA LEU A 531 -10.74 -8.91 19.78
C LEU A 531 -12.21 -9.35 19.75
N ALA A 532 -12.75 -9.74 20.91
CA ALA A 532 -14.15 -10.11 21.04
C ALA A 532 -15.11 -8.94 20.74
N ALA A 533 -14.74 -7.71 21.14
CA ALA A 533 -15.53 -6.52 20.84
C ALA A 533 -15.52 -6.20 19.34
N THR A 534 -14.34 -6.24 18.70
CA THR A 534 -14.16 -5.99 17.27
C THR A 534 -14.93 -7.02 16.44
N SER A 535 -14.78 -8.31 16.74
CA SER A 535 -15.51 -9.40 16.06
C SER A 535 -17.03 -9.25 16.22
N ARG A 536 -17.50 -8.86 17.41
CA ARG A 536 -18.93 -8.58 17.66
C ARG A 536 -19.43 -7.39 16.84
N LEU A 537 -18.65 -6.31 16.75
CA LEU A 537 -19.01 -5.13 15.96
C LEU A 537 -19.11 -5.47 14.46
N LEU A 538 -18.15 -6.24 13.93
CA LEU A 538 -18.19 -6.73 12.55
C LEU A 538 -19.40 -7.62 12.30
N LYS A 539 -19.74 -8.51 13.24
CA LYS A 539 -20.97 -9.31 13.17
C LYS A 539 -22.23 -8.43 13.15
N ILE A 540 -22.33 -7.43 14.03
CA ILE A 540 -23.47 -6.49 14.06
C ILE A 540 -23.59 -5.77 12.72
N ARG A 541 -22.47 -5.26 12.18
CA ARG A 541 -22.43 -4.60 10.87
C ARG A 541 -22.94 -5.53 9.77
N LYS A 542 -22.43 -6.76 9.71
CA LYS A 542 -22.83 -7.78 8.73
C LYS A 542 -24.32 -8.11 8.82
N ASP A 543 -24.82 -8.38 10.02
CA ASP A 543 -26.23 -8.72 10.25
C ASP A 543 -27.15 -7.52 9.90
N PHE A 544 -26.74 -6.29 10.23
CA PHE A 544 -27.45 -5.07 9.84
C PHE A 544 -27.52 -4.92 8.33
N LEU A 545 -26.40 -5.04 7.62
CA LEU A 545 -26.35 -4.91 6.17
C LEU A 545 -27.14 -6.02 5.47
N ALA A 546 -27.12 -7.25 5.98
CA ALA A 546 -27.92 -8.35 5.43
C ALA A 546 -29.44 -8.08 5.48
N ALA A 547 -29.90 -7.28 6.45
CA ALA A 547 -31.30 -6.85 6.55
C ALA A 547 -31.65 -5.64 5.66
N GLN A 548 -30.65 -4.98 5.04
CA GLN A 548 -30.87 -3.85 4.15
C GLN A 548 -31.02 -4.30 2.68
N PRO A 549 -31.71 -3.50 1.83
CA PRO A 549 -31.71 -3.70 0.38
C PRO A 549 -30.27 -3.76 -0.18
N SER A 550 -30.06 -4.52 -1.24
CA SER A 550 -28.73 -4.70 -1.85
C SER A 550 -28.04 -3.41 -2.29
N SER A 551 -28.81 -2.35 -2.57
CA SER A 551 -28.28 -1.04 -2.94
C SER A 551 -27.89 -0.16 -1.74
N TYR A 552 -28.17 -0.55 -0.50
CA TYR A 552 -27.85 0.28 0.66
C TYR A 552 -26.32 0.37 0.90
N PRO A 553 -25.76 1.54 1.26
CA PRO A 553 -26.37 2.87 1.41
C PRO A 553 -26.15 3.79 0.18
N THR A 554 -26.02 3.22 -1.02
CA THR A 554 -25.60 3.94 -2.24
C THR A 554 -26.66 4.89 -2.77
N ARG A 555 -27.96 4.57 -2.67
CA ARG A 555 -29.02 5.43 -3.20
C ARG A 555 -29.46 6.48 -2.18
N GLY A 556 -29.82 7.66 -2.68
CA GLY A 556 -30.45 8.70 -1.87
C GLY A 556 -31.73 8.21 -1.19
N GLY A 557 -31.99 8.69 0.03
CA GLY A 557 -33.16 8.32 0.82
C GLY A 557 -33.14 6.89 1.39
N GLN A 558 -32.03 6.16 1.31
CA GLN A 558 -31.91 4.84 1.95
C GLN A 558 -31.30 4.90 3.35
N SER A 559 -30.51 5.93 3.64
CA SER A 559 -29.81 6.11 4.92
C SER A 559 -30.38 7.32 5.66
N PHE A 560 -30.93 7.08 6.86
CA PHE A 560 -31.41 8.12 7.76
C PHE A 560 -30.64 8.03 9.08
N ILE A 561 -30.08 9.16 9.53
CA ILE A 561 -29.47 9.29 10.84
C ILE A 561 -30.24 10.38 11.57
N HIS A 562 -30.82 10.02 12.72
CA HIS A 562 -31.53 10.97 13.58
C HIS A 562 -30.62 11.36 14.76
N TRP A 563 -30.39 12.67 14.90
CA TRP A 563 -29.55 13.23 15.96
C TRP A 563 -30.41 13.72 17.12
N PHE A 564 -30.12 13.25 18.32
CA PHE A 564 -30.84 13.63 19.55
C PHE A 564 -29.88 14.22 20.57
N GLY A 565 -30.34 15.24 21.28
CA GLY A 565 -29.65 15.79 22.45
C GLY A 565 -29.68 14.81 23.63
N ALA A 566 -28.93 15.12 24.69
CA ALA A 566 -28.89 14.31 25.90
C ALA A 566 -30.24 14.22 26.62
N ASP A 567 -31.16 15.14 26.33
CA ASP A 567 -32.54 15.19 26.81
C ASP A 567 -33.51 14.35 25.96
N GLY A 568 -33.04 13.73 24.88
CA GLY A 568 -33.85 12.96 23.94
C GLY A 568 -34.63 13.81 22.92
N ALA A 569 -34.43 15.13 22.91
CA ALA A 569 -35.04 16.00 21.90
C ALA A 569 -34.22 15.98 20.59
N PRO A 570 -34.86 16.06 19.41
CA PRO A 570 -34.13 16.20 18.15
C PRO A 570 -33.22 17.43 18.17
N MET A 571 -31.97 17.29 17.74
CA MET A 571 -31.05 18.42 17.64
C MET A 571 -31.58 19.43 16.61
N THR A 572 -31.72 20.70 17.00
CA THR A 572 -32.08 21.78 16.07
C THR A 572 -30.83 22.30 15.35
N PRO A 573 -30.90 22.66 14.06
CA PRO A 573 -29.81 23.35 13.39
C PRO A 573 -29.59 24.70 14.08
N SER A 574 -28.52 24.86 14.87
CA SER A 574 -28.10 26.18 15.32
C SER A 574 -27.54 26.96 14.12
N VAL A 575 -27.88 28.25 14.02
CA VAL A 575 -27.43 29.18 12.98
C VAL A 575 -25.91 29.08 12.81
N GLY A 576 -25.47 28.44 11.73
CA GLY A 576 -24.05 28.17 11.43
C GLY A 576 -23.75 26.74 10.96
N ALA A 577 -24.64 25.77 11.22
CA ALA A 577 -24.50 24.41 10.68
C ALA A 577 -25.16 24.33 9.29
N THR A 578 -24.36 24.10 8.25
CA THR A 578 -24.83 23.73 6.92
C THR A 578 -25.72 22.49 7.04
N ARG A 579 -26.90 22.56 6.43
CA ARG A 579 -27.88 21.46 6.39
C ARG A 579 -27.24 20.14 5.94
N THR A 580 -27.09 19.18 6.85
CA THR A 580 -27.28 17.76 6.53
C THR A 580 -28.74 17.38 6.78
N SER A 581 -29.64 18.06 6.09
CA SER A 581 -31.01 17.59 5.88
C SER A 581 -31.07 17.05 4.44
N VAL A 582 -31.05 15.74 4.29
CA VAL A 582 -31.57 15.12 3.08
C VAL A 582 -32.78 14.30 3.52
N SER A 583 -33.96 14.84 3.20
CA SER A 583 -35.25 14.17 3.31
C SER A 583 -35.26 12.83 2.62
#